data_AF-A0A443SKQ0-F1
#
_entry.id   AF-A0A443SKQ0-F1
#
_cell.length_a   1.000
_cell.length_b   1.000
_cell.length_c   1.000
_cell.angle_alpha   90.00
_cell.angle_beta   90.00
_cell.angle_gamma   90.00
#
_symmetry.space_group_name_H-M   'P 1'
#
loop_
_entity.id
_entity.type
_entity.pdbx_description
1 polymer ?
#
loop_
_entity_poly.entity_id
_entity_poly.type
_entity_poly.pdbx_seq_one_letter_code
_entity_poly.pdbx_strand_id
1 'polypeptide(L)'
;MPPVTSAHWSGVRSAHSPGSVCPQNVPNIKNETEALKKMTSGRLNTLKKLIPLLQNQSEDCLYLNIYAPAIAKVEKRNERAKVAVKL
;
A
#
# COMPACT_ATOMS: atom_id res chain seq x y z
N MET A 1 -18.26 12.02 0.57
CA MET A 1 -18.43 11.94 -0.89
C MET A 1 -18.07 10.52 -1.32
N PRO A 2 -18.91 9.82 -2.10
CA PRO A 2 -18.51 8.52 -2.64
C PRO A 2 -17.32 8.69 -3.61
N PRO A 3 -16.45 7.68 -3.76
CA PRO A 3 -15.39 7.74 -4.76
C PRO A 3 -16.00 7.83 -6.16
N VAL A 4 -15.45 8.73 -6.98
CA VAL A 4 -15.83 8.91 -8.38
C VAL A 4 -14.79 8.25 -9.29
N THR A 5 -15.12 8.11 -10.57
CA THR A 5 -14.15 7.65 -11.57
C THR A 5 -12.96 8.60 -11.62
N SER A 6 -11.75 8.03 -11.69
CA SER A 6 -10.52 8.82 -11.81
C SER A 6 -10.54 9.65 -13.09
N ALA A 7 -9.95 10.85 -13.05
CA ALA A 7 -9.77 11.67 -14.24
C ALA A 7 -8.92 10.94 -15.31
N HIS A 8 -9.29 11.12 -16.57
CA HIS A 8 -8.46 10.66 -17.69
C HIS A 8 -7.17 11.49 -17.76
N TRP A 9 -6.06 10.85 -18.11
CA TRP A 9 -4.79 11.53 -18.38
C TRP A 9 -4.40 11.34 -19.84
N SER A 10 -3.63 12.29 -20.38
CA SER A 10 -3.02 12.17 -21.70
C SER A 10 -1.64 11.53 -21.60
N GLY A 11 -1.28 10.69 -22.57
CA GLY A 11 0.03 10.04 -22.64
C GLY A 11 0.26 8.96 -21.58
N VAL A 12 1.52 8.79 -21.18
CA VAL A 12 1.98 7.74 -20.25
C VAL A 12 2.23 8.34 -18.87
N ARG A 13 1.62 7.75 -17.83
CA ARG A 13 1.84 8.14 -16.43
C ARG A 13 2.89 7.21 -15.78
N SER A 14 3.89 7.79 -15.12
CA SER A 14 4.90 7.01 -14.38
C SER A 14 4.29 6.39 -13.11
N ALA A 15 4.52 5.10 -12.89
CA ALA A 15 4.00 4.32 -11.76
C ALA A 15 5.09 3.47 -11.08
N HIS A 16 6.33 3.98 -11.05
CA HIS A 16 7.49 3.26 -10.50
C HIS A 16 7.61 3.35 -8.97
N SER A 17 6.96 4.35 -8.37
CA SER A 17 6.98 4.59 -6.92
C SER A 17 5.58 4.40 -6.34
N PRO A 18 5.45 3.94 -5.09
CA PRO A 18 4.16 3.90 -4.42
C PRO A 18 3.59 5.31 -4.26
N GLY A 19 2.27 5.43 -4.43
CA GLY A 19 1.54 6.68 -4.18
C GLY A 19 1.47 7.04 -2.69
N SER A 20 0.87 8.20 -2.39
CA SER A 20 0.54 8.60 -1.02
C SER A 20 -0.44 7.64 -0.37
N VAL A 21 -0.28 7.44 0.93
CA VAL A 21 -1.21 6.67 1.76
C VAL A 21 -2.32 7.58 2.27
N CYS A 22 -3.46 6.99 2.62
CA CYS A 22 -4.58 7.75 3.17
C CYS A 22 -4.25 8.29 4.57
N PRO A 23 -4.83 9.44 4.97
CA PRO A 23 -4.64 10.00 6.29
C PRO A 23 -5.16 9.01 7.34
N GLN A 24 -4.30 8.64 8.28
CA GLN A 24 -4.60 7.66 9.30
C GLN A 24 -4.00 8.06 10.65
N ASN A 25 -4.69 7.70 11.72
CA ASN A 25 -4.20 7.97 13.07
C ASN A 25 -3.15 6.92 13.48
N VAL A 26 -1.88 7.20 13.20
CA VAL A 26 -0.76 6.32 13.57
C VAL A 26 -0.44 6.44 15.07
N PRO A 27 -0.32 5.31 15.79
CA PRO A 27 0.04 5.35 17.22
C PRO A 27 1.48 5.83 17.39
N ASN A 28 1.71 6.70 18.37
CA ASN A 28 3.05 7.14 18.72
C ASN A 28 3.79 6.02 19.47
N ILE A 29 4.85 5.48 18.85
CA ILE A 29 5.69 4.41 19.41
C ILE A 29 7.11 4.87 19.77
N LYS A 30 7.34 6.19 19.88
CA LYS A 30 8.68 6.73 20.22
C LYS A 30 9.21 6.15 21.54
N ASN A 31 8.33 5.94 22.52
CA ASN A 31 8.66 5.33 23.81
C ASN A 31 8.28 3.85 23.81
N GLU A 32 9.27 2.97 23.65
CA GLU A 32 9.02 1.52 23.58
C GLU A 32 8.42 0.96 24.88
N THR A 33 8.92 1.41 26.04
CA THR A 33 8.45 0.94 27.35
C THR A 33 6.97 1.31 27.59
N GLU A 34 6.52 2.47 27.12
CA GLU A 34 5.12 2.89 27.21
C GLU A 34 4.26 2.19 26.16
N ALA A 35 4.78 1.97 24.97
CA ALA A 35 4.08 1.24 23.91
C ALA A 35 3.85 -0.23 24.33
N LEU A 36 4.82 -0.90 24.94
CA LEU A 36 4.70 -2.28 25.42
C LEU A 36 3.68 -2.46 26.54
N LYS A 37 3.35 -1.41 27.29
CA LYS A 37 2.23 -1.43 28.24
C LYS A 37 0.86 -1.49 27.53
N LYS A 38 0.78 -0.98 26.29
CA LYS A 38 -0.47 -0.87 25.51
C LYS A 38 -0.61 -1.95 24.44
N MET A 39 0.49 -2.52 23.95
CA MET A 39 0.48 -3.49 22.85
C MET A 39 1.56 -4.56 23.00
N THR A 40 1.37 -5.70 22.34
CA THR A 40 2.34 -6.80 22.33
C THR A 40 3.62 -6.43 21.55
N SER A 41 4.74 -7.06 21.91
CA SER A 41 6.03 -6.89 21.25
C SER A 41 5.99 -7.17 19.74
N GLY A 42 5.24 -8.19 19.32
CA GLY A 42 5.04 -8.51 17.91
C GLY A 42 4.35 -7.38 17.13
N ARG A 43 3.30 -6.77 17.71
CA ARG A 43 2.60 -5.64 17.09
C ARG A 43 3.50 -4.40 17.00
N LEU A 44 4.26 -4.13 18.05
CA LEU A 44 5.23 -3.03 18.09
C LEU A 44 6.29 -3.18 16.99
N ASN A 45 6.84 -4.38 16.82
CA ASN A 45 7.83 -4.66 15.76
C ASN A 45 7.24 -4.50 14.35
N THR A 46 5.99 -4.90 14.14
CA THR A 46 5.28 -4.66 12.87
C THR A 46 5.10 -3.16 12.62
N LEU A 47 4.67 -2.39 13.63
CA LEU A 47 4.49 -0.94 13.51
C LEU A 47 5.81 -0.21 13.23
N LYS A 48 6.92 -0.62 13.86
CA LYS A 48 8.25 -0.07 13.58
C LYS A 48 8.62 -0.18 12.09
N LYS A 49 8.25 -1.29 11.44
CA LYS A 49 8.51 -1.49 10.00
C LYS A 49 7.54 -0.71 9.11
N LEU A 50 6.28 -0.55 9.55
CA LEU A 50 5.23 0.07 8.76
C LEU A 50 5.24 1.61 8.81
N ILE A 51 5.48 2.21 9.97
CA ILE A 51 5.39 3.68 10.16
C ILE A 51 6.22 4.47 9.15
N PRO A 52 7.46 4.08 8.80
CA PRO A 52 8.23 4.77 7.76
C PRO A 52 7.54 4.80 6.39
N LEU A 53 6.80 3.74 6.05
CA LEU A 53 6.05 3.65 4.79
C LEU A 53 4.75 4.48 4.82
N LEU A 54 4.33 4.93 6.00
CA LEU A 54 3.08 5.67 6.23
C LEU A 54 3.29 7.19 6.39
N GLN A 55 4.49 7.70 6.11
CA GLN A 55 4.82 9.11 6.31
C GLN A 55 4.15 10.04 5.29
N ASN A 56 4.05 9.60 4.03
CA ASN A 56 3.50 10.41 2.95
C ASN A 56 1.97 10.31 2.88
N GLN A 57 1.28 11.02 3.77
CA GLN A 57 -0.18 11.02 3.88
C GLN A 57 -0.83 12.16 3.08
N SER A 58 -1.86 11.83 2.31
CA SER A 58 -2.67 12.78 1.53
C SER A 58 -4.10 12.29 1.42
N GLU A 59 -5.08 13.20 1.36
CA GLU A 59 -6.48 12.86 1.06
C GLU A 59 -6.64 12.29 -0.36
N ASP A 60 -5.74 12.66 -1.27
CA ASP A 60 -5.58 11.98 -2.56
C ASP A 60 -4.71 10.72 -2.37
N CYS A 61 -5.35 9.60 -2.05
CA CYS A 61 -4.69 8.33 -1.71
C CYS A 61 -5.28 7.11 -2.43
N LEU A 62 -6.21 7.30 -3.37
CA LEU A 62 -6.91 6.21 -4.06
C LEU A 62 -6.02 5.60 -5.17
N TYR A 63 -4.95 4.95 -4.75
CA TYR A 63 -3.96 4.30 -5.60
C TYR A 63 -3.98 2.78 -5.40
N LEU A 64 -3.63 2.04 -6.46
CA LEU A 64 -3.44 0.59 -6.40
C LEU A 64 -2.06 0.22 -6.91
N ASN A 65 -1.54 -0.91 -6.43
CA ASN A 65 -0.28 -1.49 -6.88
C ASN A 65 -0.54 -2.82 -7.57
N ILE A 66 0.04 -3.01 -8.76
CA ILE A 66 -0.10 -4.25 -9.54
C ILE A 66 1.24 -4.97 -9.55
N TYR A 67 1.25 -6.22 -9.10
CA TYR A 67 2.43 -7.08 -9.13
C TYR A 67 2.17 -8.23 -10.10
N ALA A 68 2.93 -8.28 -11.20
CA ALA A 68 2.86 -9.32 -12.20
C ALA A 68 4.19 -10.07 -12.28
N PRO A 69 4.19 -11.40 -12.46
CA PRO A 69 5.43 -12.17 -12.61
C PRO A 69 6.14 -11.74 -13.90
N ALA A 70 7.44 -11.42 -13.79
CA ALA A 70 8.26 -10.99 -14.92
C ALA A 70 8.45 -12.09 -15.99
N ILE A 71 8.41 -13.35 -15.57
CA ILE A 71 8.52 -14.52 -16.45
C ILE A 71 7.15 -15.20 -16.47
N ALA A 72 6.39 -14.98 -17.53
CA ALA A 72 5.21 -15.77 -17.80
C ALA A 72 5.64 -17.20 -18.15
N LYS A 73 5.01 -18.23 -17.57
CA LYS A 73 5.11 -19.58 -18.13
C LYS A 73 4.61 -19.50 -19.57
N VAL A 74 5.53 -19.65 -20.53
CA VAL A 74 5.33 -19.41 -21.97
C VAL A 74 4.24 -20.30 -22.59
N GLU A 75 3.79 -21.32 -21.87
CA GLU A 75 2.89 -22.34 -22.40
C GLU A 75 1.48 -21.85 -22.76
N LYS A 76 1.03 -20.67 -22.30
CA LYS A 76 -0.32 -20.20 -22.59
C LYS A 76 -0.39 -18.70 -22.84
N ARG A 77 -0.01 -18.32 -24.07
CA ARG A 77 -0.02 -16.94 -24.58
C ARG A 77 -1.42 -16.26 -24.61
N ASN A 78 -2.50 -16.99 -24.30
CA ASN A 78 -3.88 -16.49 -24.34
C ASN A 78 -4.74 -16.90 -23.12
N GLU A 79 -4.15 -17.42 -22.05
CA GLU A 79 -4.89 -17.76 -20.83
C GLU A 79 -4.91 -16.56 -19.87
N ARG A 80 -6.11 -16.19 -19.41
CA ARG A 80 -6.26 -15.13 -18.41
C ARG A 80 -5.68 -15.59 -17.08
N ALA A 81 -4.74 -14.82 -16.54
CA ALA A 81 -4.20 -15.08 -15.21
C ALA A 81 -5.28 -14.87 -14.14
N LYS A 82 -5.26 -15.70 -13.10
CA LYS A 82 -6.08 -15.48 -11.90
C LYS A 82 -5.54 -14.26 -11.15
N VAL A 83 -6.42 -13.33 -10.79
CA VAL A 83 -6.06 -12.11 -10.04
C VAL A 83 -6.44 -12.29 -8.58
N ALA A 84 -5.49 -12.03 -7.68
CA ALA A 84 -5.73 -11.98 -6.25
C ALA A 84 -5.75 -10.52 -5.80
N VAL A 85 -6.88 -10.08 -5.25
CA VAL A 85 -7.02 -8.73 -4.69
C VAL A 85 -6.77 -8.83 -3.19
N LYS A 86 -5.75 -8.12 -2.71
CA LYS A 86 -5.50 -7.93 -1.27
C LYS A 86 -6.20 -6.65 -0.82
N LEU A 87 -7.30 -6.83 -0.11
CA LEU A 87 -8.01 -5.75 0.59
C LEU A 87 -7.33 -5.45 1.92
#